data_AF-V2V364-F1
#
_entry.id   AF-V2V364-F1
#
_cell.length_a   1.000
_cell.length_b   1.000
_cell.length_c   1.000
_cell.angle_alpha   90.00
_cell.angle_beta   90.00
_cell.angle_gamma   90.00
#
_symmetry.space_group_name_H-M   'P 1'
#
loop_
_entity.id
_entity.type
_entity.pdbx_description
1 polymer ?
#
loop_
_entity_poly.entity_id
_entity_poly.type
_entity_poly.pdbx_seq_one_letter_code
_entity_poly.pdbx_strand_id
1 'polypeptide(L)'
;MEILTREEQINLINDLPDELWIEWVLLMGDITSFYSGLDSMRLTKVGDKSIDDGVFRILSLLHMNEANLNIDFFRDFFKHEVESIGGKFKKLKPFPTYYNPRDKLLSKSEDIELTFYFAVKNCILYKNSKDIYNLLTATRLRGYAVGLSGIKGLLLPKYHDDIKIHDLGGQAVANKADLAKQQVIALWLNRFDNPKLKPKHKKFKAQLAQWIIENPQIIIDQQGSPLTKNNGEAWYTDKNTISGILVGY
;
A
#
# COMPACT_ATOMS: atom_id res chain seq x y z
N MET A 1 8.98 -34.23 -1.80
CA MET A 1 8.66 -33.55 -0.52
C MET A 1 7.86 -34.55 0.28
N GLU A 2 8.33 -34.93 1.46
CA GLU A 2 7.56 -35.80 2.36
C GLU A 2 6.32 -35.04 2.84
N ILE A 3 5.16 -35.66 2.71
CA ILE A 3 3.90 -35.11 3.24
C ILE A 3 3.87 -35.52 4.70
N LEU A 4 4.02 -34.54 5.60
CA LEU A 4 3.93 -34.77 7.05
C LEU A 4 2.55 -35.32 7.40
N THR A 5 2.49 -36.27 8.33
CA THR A 5 1.25 -36.76 8.94
C THR A 5 0.60 -35.69 9.82
N ARG A 6 -0.70 -35.82 10.11
CA ARG A 6 -1.45 -34.87 10.94
C ARG A 6 -0.88 -34.71 12.36
N GLU A 7 -0.30 -35.76 12.90
CA GLU A 7 0.31 -35.76 14.22
C GLU A 7 1.67 -35.05 14.20
N GLU A 8 2.50 -35.30 13.18
CA GLU A 8 3.74 -34.55 12.95
C GLU A 8 3.47 -33.06 12.73
N GLN A 9 2.39 -32.73 12.04
CA GLN A 9 1.92 -31.36 11.80
C GLN A 9 1.49 -30.62 13.07
N ILE A 10 0.73 -31.28 13.97
CA ILE A 10 0.30 -30.68 15.24
C ILE A 10 1.49 -30.48 16.17
N ASN A 11 2.38 -31.47 16.27
CA ASN A 11 3.62 -31.34 17.04
C ASN A 11 4.49 -30.20 16.48
N LEU A 12 4.55 -30.05 15.15
CA LEU A 12 5.23 -28.96 14.47
C LEU A 12 4.76 -27.58 14.95
N ILE A 13 3.44 -27.39 15.08
CA ILE A 13 2.84 -26.12 15.49
C ILE A 13 3.12 -25.87 16.98
N ASN A 14 2.99 -26.91 17.80
CA ASN A 14 3.19 -26.81 19.25
C ASN A 14 4.66 -26.54 19.65
N ASP A 15 5.63 -26.92 18.81
CA ASP A 15 7.07 -26.76 19.08
C ASP A 15 7.63 -25.39 18.60
N LEU A 16 6.83 -24.57 17.93
CA LEU A 16 7.27 -23.27 17.43
C LEU A 16 7.08 -22.18 18.50
N PRO A 17 8.08 -21.30 18.73
CA PRO A 17 7.89 -20.11 19.57
C PRO A 17 6.75 -19.25 19.03
N ASP A 18 5.90 -18.74 19.92
CA ASP A 18 4.74 -17.92 19.56
C ASP A 18 5.13 -16.73 18.67
N GLU A 19 6.27 -16.09 18.93
CA GLU A 19 6.74 -14.95 18.15
C GLU A 19 7.09 -15.34 16.72
N LEU A 20 7.71 -16.51 16.53
CA LEU A 20 8.00 -17.05 15.20
C LEU A 20 6.73 -17.48 14.50
N TRP A 21 5.81 -18.13 15.22
CA TRP A 21 4.53 -18.54 14.67
C TRP A 21 3.74 -17.36 14.13
N ILE A 22 3.60 -16.30 14.93
CA ILE A 22 2.92 -15.05 14.53
C ILE A 22 3.60 -14.42 13.32
N GLU A 23 4.92 -14.21 13.37
CA GLU A 23 5.67 -13.62 12.26
C GLU A 23 5.52 -14.44 10.97
N TRP A 24 5.57 -15.77 11.09
CA TRP A 24 5.46 -16.69 9.98
C TRP A 24 4.10 -16.62 9.30
N VAL A 25 3.01 -16.70 10.05
CA VAL A 25 1.64 -16.63 9.50
C VAL A 25 1.44 -15.33 8.72
N LEU A 26 1.90 -14.22 9.27
CA LEU A 26 1.79 -12.89 8.63
C LEU A 26 2.60 -12.83 7.34
N LEU A 27 3.86 -13.24 7.42
CA LEU A 27 4.77 -13.23 6.28
C LEU A 27 4.21 -14.07 5.12
N MET A 28 3.68 -15.25 5.42
CA MET A 28 3.14 -16.16 4.40
C MET A 28 1.85 -15.63 3.76
N GLY A 29 0.98 -15.00 4.56
CA GLY A 29 -0.19 -14.30 4.05
C GLY A 29 0.17 -13.13 3.12
N ASP A 30 1.16 -12.33 3.51
CA ASP A 30 1.63 -11.17 2.73
C ASP A 30 2.29 -11.61 1.41
N ILE A 31 3.14 -12.65 1.44
CA ILE A 31 3.79 -13.18 0.22
C ILE A 31 2.75 -13.75 -0.75
N THR A 32 1.78 -14.52 -0.25
CA THR A 32 0.72 -15.08 -1.09
C THR A 32 -0.13 -13.97 -1.71
N SER A 33 -0.40 -12.89 -0.96
CA SER A 33 -1.09 -11.71 -1.47
C SER A 33 -0.29 -10.99 -2.55
N PHE A 34 1.03 -10.87 -2.36
CA PHE A 34 1.93 -10.25 -3.34
C PHE A 34 1.90 -10.97 -4.70
N TYR A 35 1.91 -12.31 -4.68
CA TYR A 35 1.94 -13.10 -5.90
C TYR A 35 0.56 -13.30 -6.55
N SER A 36 -0.52 -13.34 -5.77
CA SER A 36 -1.88 -13.54 -6.29
C SER A 36 -2.58 -12.23 -6.69
N GLY A 37 -2.16 -11.10 -6.11
CA GLY A 37 -2.87 -9.83 -6.22
C GLY A 37 -4.24 -9.84 -5.51
N LEU A 38 -4.53 -10.87 -4.71
CA LEU A 38 -5.71 -10.96 -3.87
C LEU A 38 -5.35 -10.54 -2.44
N ASP A 39 -6.26 -9.85 -1.75
CA ASP A 39 -6.08 -9.56 -0.32
C ASP A 39 -6.02 -10.87 0.47
N SER A 40 -5.06 -10.94 1.42
CA SER A 40 -4.72 -12.10 2.25
C SER A 40 -5.93 -12.82 2.89
N MET A 41 -6.99 -12.08 3.19
CA MET A 41 -8.23 -12.63 3.78
C MET A 41 -9.09 -13.45 2.82
N ARG A 42 -8.89 -13.36 1.50
CA ARG A 42 -9.66 -14.14 0.50
C ARG A 42 -9.17 -15.58 0.31
N LEU A 43 -8.05 -15.95 0.95
CA LEU A 43 -7.52 -17.32 0.97
C LEU A 43 -8.44 -18.31 1.72
N THR A 44 -9.49 -17.82 2.39
CA THR A 44 -10.48 -18.63 3.13
C THR A 44 -11.61 -19.19 2.26
N LYS A 45 -11.68 -18.86 0.97
CA LYS A 45 -12.75 -19.30 0.06
C LYS A 45 -12.19 -19.88 -1.24
N VAL A 46 -11.55 -21.03 -1.17
CA VAL A 46 -11.27 -21.83 -2.37
C VAL A 46 -11.58 -23.29 -2.05
N GLY A 47 -12.46 -23.89 -2.86
CA GLY A 47 -13.23 -25.09 -2.54
C GLY A 47 -12.44 -26.38 -2.31
N ASP A 48 -13.13 -27.33 -1.67
CA ASP A 48 -12.88 -28.77 -1.42
C ASP A 48 -11.47 -29.29 -1.10
N LYS A 49 -10.42 -28.47 -1.17
CA LYS A 49 -9.11 -28.73 -0.55
C LYS A 49 -9.09 -28.01 0.77
N SER A 50 -8.89 -28.75 1.86
CA SER A 50 -8.91 -28.18 3.20
C SER A 50 -7.85 -27.08 3.32
N ILE A 51 -8.23 -25.98 3.97
CA ILE A 51 -7.35 -24.87 4.39
C ILE A 51 -6.05 -25.41 5.03
N ASP A 52 -6.18 -26.57 5.69
CA ASP A 52 -5.12 -27.36 6.30
C ASP A 52 -3.95 -27.67 5.34
N ASP A 53 -4.19 -28.13 4.10
CA ASP A 53 -3.11 -28.55 3.19
C ASP A 53 -2.18 -27.39 2.77
N GLY A 54 -2.75 -26.19 2.56
CA GLY A 54 -1.97 -25.00 2.21
C GLY A 54 -1.16 -24.47 3.39
N VAL A 55 -1.74 -24.47 4.59
CA VAL A 55 -1.04 -24.10 5.83
C VAL A 55 0.14 -25.04 6.07
N PHE A 56 -0.04 -26.35 5.90
CA PHE A 56 1.03 -27.32 6.12
C PHE A 56 2.14 -27.24 5.10
N ARG A 57 1.81 -27.00 3.83
CA ARG A 57 2.81 -26.80 2.80
C ARG A 57 3.65 -25.57 3.11
N ILE A 58 3.02 -24.47 3.47
CA ILE A 58 3.71 -23.26 3.92
C ILE A 58 4.63 -23.54 5.12
N LEU A 59 4.19 -24.30 6.11
CA LEU A 59 5.03 -24.67 7.27
C LEU A 59 6.23 -25.56 6.92
N SER A 60 6.16 -26.32 5.83
CA SER A 60 7.29 -27.10 5.33
C SER A 60 8.48 -26.23 4.94
N LEU A 61 8.23 -25.00 4.47
CA LEU A 61 9.27 -24.04 4.11
C LEU A 61 10.09 -23.63 5.34
N LEU A 62 9.46 -23.53 6.52
CA LEU A 62 10.13 -23.24 7.80
C LEU A 62 11.03 -24.41 8.27
N HIS A 63 10.85 -25.60 7.72
CA HIS A 63 11.63 -26.80 8.04
C HIS A 63 12.74 -27.07 7.04
N MET A 64 12.79 -26.32 5.95
CA MET A 64 13.91 -26.42 5.02
C MET A 64 15.20 -25.94 5.67
N ASN A 65 16.29 -26.60 5.31
CA ASN A 65 17.61 -26.03 5.53
C ASN A 65 17.72 -24.73 4.72
N GLU A 66 18.16 -23.64 5.35
CA GLU A 66 18.33 -22.33 4.70
C GLU A 66 19.22 -22.41 3.45
N ALA A 67 20.24 -23.27 3.47
CA ALA A 67 21.12 -23.51 2.32
C ALA A 67 20.40 -24.12 1.11
N ASN A 68 19.28 -24.81 1.34
CA ASN A 68 18.45 -25.41 0.30
C ASN A 68 17.37 -24.44 -0.21
N LEU A 69 17.14 -23.33 0.49
CA LEU A 69 16.23 -22.28 0.02
C LEU A 69 16.98 -21.37 -0.97
N ASN A 70 16.76 -21.61 -2.25
CA ASN A 70 17.14 -20.70 -3.32
C ASN A 70 15.91 -19.95 -3.85
N ILE A 71 16.16 -18.88 -4.60
CA ILE A 71 15.11 -17.95 -4.99
C ILE A 71 14.15 -18.51 -6.05
N ASP A 72 14.63 -19.39 -6.92
CA ASP A 72 13.81 -20.05 -7.93
C ASP A 72 12.86 -21.04 -7.27
N PHE A 73 13.37 -21.84 -6.32
CA PHE A 73 12.55 -22.71 -5.49
C PHE A 73 11.50 -21.92 -4.71
N PHE A 74 11.89 -20.81 -4.07
CA PHE A 74 10.97 -19.94 -3.34
C PHE A 74 9.82 -19.46 -4.24
N ARG A 75 10.15 -19.01 -5.46
CA ARG A 75 9.17 -18.56 -6.44
C ARG A 75 8.24 -19.70 -6.88
N ASP A 76 8.79 -20.85 -7.23
CA ASP A 76 8.01 -22.03 -7.66
C ASP A 76 7.09 -22.56 -6.55
N PHE A 77 7.57 -22.50 -5.31
CA PHE A 77 6.79 -22.85 -4.13
C PHE A 77 5.52 -22.00 -4.05
N PHE A 78 5.66 -20.67 -4.05
CA PHE A 78 4.52 -19.76 -3.98
C PHE A 78 3.67 -19.74 -5.25
N LYS A 79 4.25 -20.06 -6.41
CA LYS A 79 3.48 -20.27 -7.64
C LYS A 79 2.49 -21.40 -7.47
N HIS A 80 2.96 -22.55 -6.98
CA HIS A 80 2.06 -23.67 -6.73
C HIS A 80 1.05 -23.35 -5.62
N GLU A 81 1.43 -22.62 -4.56
CA GLU A 81 0.46 -22.19 -3.54
C GLU A 81 -0.64 -21.31 -4.11
N VAL A 82 -0.30 -20.32 -4.94
CA VAL A 82 -1.29 -19.43 -5.56
C VAL A 82 -2.16 -20.17 -6.57
N GLU A 83 -1.59 -21.09 -7.35
CA GLU A 83 -2.33 -21.83 -8.36
C GLU A 83 -3.21 -22.95 -7.75
N SER A 84 -2.78 -23.57 -6.65
CA SER A 84 -3.55 -24.65 -5.97
C SER A 84 -4.88 -24.14 -5.40
N ILE A 85 -4.92 -22.86 -5.05
CA ILE A 85 -6.11 -22.13 -4.59
C ILE A 85 -6.83 -21.41 -5.74
N GLY A 86 -6.58 -21.76 -6.99
CA GLY A 86 -7.25 -21.15 -8.15
C GLY A 86 -6.91 -19.67 -8.38
N GLY A 87 -5.88 -19.15 -7.72
CA GLY A 87 -5.33 -17.83 -7.96
C GLY A 87 -4.47 -17.80 -9.22
N LYS A 88 -4.23 -16.60 -9.75
CA LYS A 88 -3.35 -16.38 -10.89
C LYS A 88 -2.00 -15.87 -10.41
N PHE A 89 -0.95 -16.66 -10.61
CA PHE A 89 0.40 -16.23 -10.26
C PHE A 89 0.83 -15.02 -11.10
N LYS A 90 1.30 -13.98 -10.42
CA LYS A 90 1.80 -12.75 -11.04
C LYS A 90 3.00 -13.08 -11.94
N LYS A 91 2.99 -12.56 -13.16
CA LYS A 91 4.14 -12.64 -14.06
C LYS A 91 5.24 -11.73 -13.54
N LEU A 92 6.36 -12.31 -13.12
CA LEU A 92 7.56 -11.61 -12.68
C LEU A 92 8.70 -11.82 -13.67
N LYS A 93 9.64 -10.88 -13.69
CA LYS A 93 10.86 -11.02 -14.48
C LYS A 93 11.77 -12.08 -13.83
N PRO A 94 12.61 -12.78 -14.61
CA PRO A 94 13.69 -13.58 -14.05
C PRO A 94 14.54 -12.71 -13.13
N PHE A 95 15.02 -13.28 -12.03
CA PHE A 95 15.96 -12.56 -11.18
C PHE A 95 17.24 -12.25 -11.97
N PRO A 96 17.85 -11.07 -11.76
CA PRO A 96 19.17 -10.82 -12.32
C PRO A 96 20.13 -11.88 -11.78
N THR A 97 20.76 -12.63 -12.69
CA THR A 97 21.93 -13.44 -12.38
C THR A 97 22.96 -12.49 -11.76
N TYR A 98 23.26 -12.69 -10.46
CA TYR A 98 24.11 -11.83 -9.62
C TYR A 98 23.43 -10.55 -9.12
N TYR A 99 22.59 -10.68 -8.08
CA TYR A 99 22.21 -9.52 -7.27
C TYR A 99 23.36 -9.11 -6.37
N ASN A 100 23.90 -7.91 -6.60
CA ASN A 100 24.72 -7.20 -5.62
C ASN A 100 23.89 -6.05 -5.04
N PRO A 101 23.81 -5.88 -3.71
CA PRO A 101 23.15 -4.72 -3.10
C PRO A 101 23.70 -3.36 -3.58
N ARG A 102 24.89 -3.34 -4.17
CA ARG A 102 25.51 -2.15 -4.78
C ARG A 102 25.07 -1.89 -6.22
N ASP A 103 24.56 -2.90 -6.91
CA ASP A 103 24.12 -2.79 -8.30
C ASP A 103 22.69 -2.26 -8.31
N LYS A 104 22.60 -0.93 -8.44
CA LYS A 104 21.35 -0.21 -8.58
C LYS A 104 20.68 -0.66 -9.87
N LEU A 105 19.54 -1.33 -9.75
CA LEU A 105 18.27 -1.08 -10.48
C LEU A 105 17.35 -2.31 -10.39
N LEU A 106 17.07 -2.81 -9.19
CA LEU A 106 15.90 -3.66 -9.02
C LEU A 106 14.66 -2.82 -9.27
N SER A 107 13.73 -3.35 -10.06
CA SER A 107 12.37 -2.82 -10.09
C SER A 107 11.72 -2.99 -8.72
N LYS A 108 10.72 -2.15 -8.44
CA LYS A 108 9.96 -2.21 -7.19
C LYS A 108 9.46 -3.61 -6.85
N SER A 109 9.02 -4.39 -7.85
CA SER A 109 8.55 -5.76 -7.64
C SER A 109 9.66 -6.76 -7.31
N GLU A 110 10.83 -6.60 -7.90
CA GLU A 110 11.99 -7.48 -7.64
C GLU A 110 12.53 -7.23 -6.23
N ASP A 111 12.55 -5.96 -5.80
CA ASP A 111 12.95 -5.57 -4.44
C ASP A 111 12.02 -6.14 -3.36
N ILE A 112 10.70 -6.06 -3.59
CA ILE A 112 9.69 -6.66 -2.69
C ILE A 112 9.90 -8.17 -2.57
N GLU A 113 10.02 -8.87 -3.70
CA GLU A 113 10.14 -10.32 -3.73
C GLU A 113 11.42 -10.80 -3.04
N LEU A 114 12.54 -10.13 -3.32
CA LEU A 114 13.83 -10.43 -2.71
C LEU A 114 13.82 -10.19 -1.20
N THR A 115 13.17 -9.10 -0.77
CA THR A 115 12.99 -8.79 0.64
C THR A 115 12.18 -9.88 1.35
N PHE A 116 11.07 -10.33 0.75
CA PHE A 116 10.28 -11.44 1.30
C PHE A 116 11.07 -12.74 1.38
N TYR A 117 11.84 -13.07 0.34
CA TYR A 117 12.72 -14.23 0.33
C TYR A 117 13.72 -14.20 1.50
N PHE A 118 14.38 -13.06 1.74
CA PHE A 118 15.28 -12.93 2.87
C PHE A 118 14.57 -12.93 4.23
N ALA A 119 13.35 -12.41 4.32
CA ALA A 119 12.56 -12.51 5.55
C ALA A 119 12.30 -13.97 5.91
N VAL A 120 11.94 -14.81 4.94
CA VAL A 120 11.76 -16.25 5.13
C VAL A 120 13.06 -16.92 5.58
N LYS A 121 14.18 -16.60 4.94
CA LYS A 121 15.50 -17.11 5.38
C LYS A 121 15.79 -16.79 6.83
N ASN A 122 15.52 -15.56 7.24
CA ASN A 122 15.74 -15.14 8.62
C ASN A 122 14.81 -15.86 9.62
N CYS A 123 13.56 -16.16 9.25
CA CYS A 123 12.70 -17.01 10.08
C CYS A 123 13.25 -18.44 10.24
N ILE A 124 13.77 -19.04 9.17
CA ILE A 124 14.43 -20.36 9.21
C ILE A 124 15.68 -20.31 10.10
N LEU A 125 16.51 -19.27 9.95
CA LEU A 125 17.69 -19.06 10.80
C LEU A 125 17.31 -18.91 12.27
N TYR A 126 16.30 -18.09 12.59
CA TYR A 126 15.78 -17.95 13.95
C TYR A 126 15.31 -19.28 14.52
N LYS A 127 14.55 -20.07 13.76
CA LYS A 127 14.09 -21.37 14.23
C LYS A 127 15.25 -22.27 14.67
N ASN A 128 16.34 -22.27 13.89
CA ASN A 128 17.50 -23.13 14.11
C ASN A 128 18.43 -22.61 15.22
N SER A 129 18.70 -21.30 15.27
CA SER A 129 19.65 -20.72 16.23
C SER A 129 19.00 -20.15 17.49
N LYS A 130 17.70 -19.87 17.45
CA LYS A 130 16.93 -19.10 18.44
C LYS A 130 17.48 -17.69 18.69
N ASP A 131 18.32 -17.17 17.79
CA ASP A 131 18.88 -15.82 17.88
C ASP A 131 17.83 -14.78 17.46
N ILE A 132 17.35 -14.01 18.44
CA ILE A 132 16.31 -12.98 18.27
C ILE A 132 16.62 -11.97 17.16
N TYR A 133 17.90 -11.70 16.85
CA TYR A 133 18.26 -10.78 15.77
C TYR A 133 17.78 -11.26 14.39
N ASN A 134 17.72 -12.57 14.19
CA ASN A 134 17.17 -13.15 12.96
C ASN A 134 15.68 -12.86 12.87
N LEU A 135 14.91 -13.03 13.96
CA LEU A 135 13.47 -12.73 13.95
C LEU A 135 13.21 -11.23 13.75
N LEU A 136 13.95 -10.36 14.44
CA LEU A 136 13.86 -8.91 14.24
C LEU A 136 14.18 -8.50 12.80
N THR A 137 15.16 -9.15 12.18
CA THR A 137 15.53 -8.92 10.78
C THR A 137 14.40 -9.37 9.85
N ALA A 138 13.80 -10.54 10.10
CA ALA A 138 12.65 -11.02 9.36
C ALA A 138 11.47 -10.04 9.43
N THR A 139 11.10 -9.59 10.63
CA THR A 139 10.02 -8.61 10.84
C THR A 139 10.30 -7.28 10.12
N ARG A 140 11.53 -6.78 10.19
CA ARG A 140 11.93 -5.55 9.49
C ARG A 140 11.82 -5.70 7.97
N LEU A 141 12.31 -6.81 7.43
CA LEU A 141 12.24 -7.11 5.99
C LEU A 141 10.78 -7.24 5.55
N ARG A 142 9.93 -7.98 6.28
CA ARG A 142 8.49 -8.05 6.00
C ARG A 142 7.86 -6.66 5.96
N GLY A 143 8.11 -5.84 6.99
CA GLY A 143 7.57 -4.47 7.06
C GLY A 143 7.97 -3.61 5.85
N TYR A 144 9.22 -3.71 5.41
CA TYR A 144 9.70 -3.03 4.22
C TYR A 144 8.99 -3.51 2.94
N ALA A 145 8.90 -4.82 2.74
CA ALA A 145 8.23 -5.42 1.58
C ALA A 145 6.73 -5.08 1.53
N VAL A 146 6.05 -5.09 2.68
CA VAL A 146 4.64 -4.68 2.82
C VAL A 146 4.48 -3.19 2.46
N GLY A 147 5.32 -2.32 3.01
CA GLY A 147 5.28 -0.89 2.71
C GLY A 147 5.52 -0.58 1.23
N LEU A 148 6.45 -1.29 0.59
CA LEU A 148 6.67 -1.17 -0.85
C LEU A 148 5.48 -1.71 -1.65
N SER A 149 4.98 -2.89 -1.32
CA SER A 149 3.91 -3.55 -2.07
C SER A 149 2.55 -2.88 -1.95
N GLY A 150 2.31 -2.14 -0.86
CA GLY A 150 0.99 -1.59 -0.54
C GLY A 150 0.00 -2.65 -0.05
N ILE A 151 0.51 -3.84 0.32
CA ILE A 151 -0.32 -4.94 0.83
C ILE A 151 -0.86 -4.56 2.20
N LYS A 152 -2.15 -4.84 2.36
CA LYS A 152 -2.90 -4.62 3.59
C LYS A 152 -2.85 -5.90 4.42
N GLY A 153 -1.68 -6.16 5.01
CA GLY A 153 -1.38 -7.39 5.73
C GLY A 153 -2.35 -7.73 6.88
N LEU A 154 -2.35 -8.99 7.31
CA LEU A 154 -3.34 -9.62 8.20
C LEU A 154 -3.57 -8.91 9.56
N LEU A 155 -2.57 -8.18 10.08
CA LEU A 155 -2.65 -7.43 11.36
C LEU A 155 -2.90 -5.93 11.22
N LEU A 156 -3.16 -5.44 10.01
CA LEU A 156 -3.44 -4.02 9.78
C LEU A 156 -4.88 -3.54 10.08
N PRO A 157 -5.83 -4.22 10.77
CA PRO A 157 -7.12 -3.57 11.07
C PRO A 157 -6.96 -2.24 11.83
N LYS A 158 -6.03 -2.15 12.79
CA LYS A 158 -5.84 -0.93 13.61
C LYS A 158 -5.15 0.20 12.85
N TYR A 159 -4.19 -0.12 11.98
CA TYR A 159 -3.54 0.86 11.10
C TYR A 159 -4.37 1.19 9.86
N HIS A 160 -5.36 0.36 9.53
CA HIS A 160 -6.33 0.65 8.48
C HIS A 160 -7.20 1.83 8.80
N ASP A 161 -7.52 2.04 10.09
CA ASP A 161 -8.27 3.21 10.52
C ASP A 161 -7.40 4.46 10.38
N ASP A 162 -6.11 4.41 10.73
CA ASP A 162 -5.19 5.55 10.54
C ASP A 162 -4.92 5.86 9.06
N ILE A 163 -4.73 4.83 8.22
CA ILE A 163 -4.60 4.98 6.76
C ILE A 163 -5.91 5.48 6.18
N LYS A 164 -7.08 4.97 6.61
CA LYS A 164 -8.37 5.52 6.19
C LYS A 164 -8.54 6.95 6.66
N ILE A 165 -8.10 7.35 7.85
CA ILE A 165 -8.21 8.72 8.34
C ILE A 165 -7.29 9.65 7.53
N HIS A 166 -6.09 9.20 7.17
CA HIS A 166 -5.19 9.95 6.31
C HIS A 166 -5.67 10.00 4.86
N ASP A 167 -6.22 8.91 4.32
CA ASP A 167 -6.80 8.83 2.97
C ASP A 167 -8.11 9.63 2.90
N LEU A 168 -8.97 9.56 3.91
CA LEU A 168 -10.17 10.39 4.05
C LEU A 168 -9.80 11.85 4.26
N GLY A 169 -8.73 12.14 5.02
CA GLY A 169 -8.19 13.48 5.20
C GLY A 169 -7.64 14.05 3.88
N GLY A 170 -6.84 13.26 3.16
CA GLY A 170 -6.30 13.60 1.84
C GLY A 170 -7.40 13.75 0.80
N GLN A 171 -8.40 12.87 0.78
CA GLN A 171 -9.53 12.93 -0.13
C GLN A 171 -10.48 14.08 0.21
N ALA A 172 -10.70 14.39 1.48
CA ALA A 172 -11.46 15.57 1.90
C ALA A 172 -10.73 16.86 1.48
N VAL A 173 -9.40 16.92 1.63
CA VAL A 173 -8.59 18.05 1.14
C VAL A 173 -8.63 18.15 -0.38
N ALA A 174 -8.53 17.04 -1.11
CA ALA A 174 -8.61 17.00 -2.56
C ALA A 174 -10.00 17.44 -3.07
N ASN A 175 -11.07 16.98 -2.43
CA ASN A 175 -12.45 17.38 -2.77
C ASN A 175 -12.68 18.88 -2.49
N LYS A 176 -12.16 19.40 -1.37
CA LYS A 176 -12.19 20.85 -1.09
C LYS A 176 -11.40 21.65 -2.13
N ALA A 177 -10.24 21.13 -2.55
CA ALA A 177 -9.42 21.76 -3.59
C ALA A 177 -10.13 21.84 -4.94
N ASP A 178 -10.77 20.74 -5.35
CA ASP A 178 -11.52 20.71 -6.60
C ASP A 178 -12.75 21.62 -6.55
N LEU A 179 -13.50 21.62 -5.44
CA LEU A 179 -14.63 22.53 -5.26
C LEU A 179 -14.18 24.00 -5.34
N ALA A 180 -13.11 24.37 -4.64
CA ALA A 180 -12.56 25.72 -4.69
C ALA A 180 -12.13 26.11 -6.12
N LYS A 181 -11.57 25.18 -6.89
CA LYS A 181 -11.21 25.38 -8.30
C LYS A 181 -12.44 25.59 -9.17
N GLN A 182 -13.47 24.77 -9.01
CA GLN A 182 -14.72 24.88 -9.75
C GLN A 182 -15.42 26.22 -9.48
N GLN A 183 -15.39 26.73 -8.24
CA GLN A 183 -15.97 28.03 -7.93
C GLN A 183 -15.25 29.19 -8.59
N VAL A 184 -13.91 29.16 -8.64
CA VAL A 184 -13.12 30.15 -9.38
C VAL A 184 -13.52 30.16 -10.86
N ILE A 185 -13.68 28.98 -11.45
CA ILE A 185 -14.12 28.83 -12.85
C ILE A 185 -15.55 29.35 -13.04
N ALA A 186 -16.48 28.98 -12.17
CA ALA A 186 -17.87 29.43 -12.23
C ALA A 186 -17.99 30.95 -12.09
N LEU A 187 -17.22 31.55 -11.19
CA LEU A 187 -17.13 33.01 -11.03
C LEU A 187 -16.59 33.68 -12.29
N TRP A 188 -15.60 33.07 -12.95
CA TRP A 188 -15.11 33.57 -14.23
C TRP A 188 -16.18 33.46 -15.31
N LEU A 189 -16.86 32.32 -15.45
CA LEU A 189 -17.93 32.14 -16.43
C LEU A 189 -19.07 33.15 -16.25
N ASN A 190 -19.56 33.29 -15.02
CA ASN A 190 -20.70 34.13 -14.66
C ASN A 190 -20.28 35.58 -14.30
N ARG A 191 -19.05 35.97 -14.64
CA ARG A 191 -18.48 37.27 -14.22
C ARG A 191 -19.28 38.46 -14.72
N PHE A 192 -19.95 38.33 -15.87
CA PHE A 192 -20.74 39.42 -16.45
C PHE A 192 -22.01 39.72 -15.66
N ASP A 193 -22.60 38.69 -15.05
CA ASP A 193 -23.83 38.79 -14.27
C ASP A 193 -23.58 39.20 -12.82
N ASN A 194 -22.32 39.14 -12.35
CA ASN A 194 -21.98 39.53 -11.00
C ASN A 194 -21.94 41.07 -10.86
N PRO A 195 -22.82 41.69 -10.04
CA PRO A 195 -22.89 43.14 -9.87
C PRO A 195 -21.75 43.70 -9.00
N LYS A 196 -21.08 42.84 -8.21
CA LYS A 196 -19.97 43.24 -7.33
C LYS A 196 -18.65 43.42 -8.11
N LEU A 197 -18.56 42.88 -9.33
CA LEU A 197 -17.37 42.97 -10.15
C LEU A 197 -17.33 44.27 -10.96
N LYS A 198 -16.23 45.02 -10.85
CA LYS A 198 -15.94 46.17 -11.70
C LYS A 198 -15.60 45.71 -13.13
N PRO A 199 -15.75 46.57 -14.17
CA PRO A 199 -15.44 46.20 -15.55
C PRO A 199 -14.04 45.59 -15.74
N LYS A 200 -13.04 46.09 -15.01
CA LYS A 200 -11.66 45.55 -15.03
C LYS A 200 -11.56 44.10 -14.53
N HIS A 201 -12.35 43.70 -13.53
CA HIS A 201 -12.37 42.33 -13.02
C HIS A 201 -13.05 41.39 -14.04
N LYS A 202 -14.08 41.87 -14.75
CA LYS A 202 -14.78 41.11 -15.79
C LYS A 202 -13.94 40.89 -17.05
N LYS A 203 -13.01 41.81 -17.35
CA LYS A 203 -12.19 41.77 -18.58
C LYS A 203 -10.89 40.99 -18.42
N PHE A 204 -10.23 41.05 -17.26
CA PHE A 204 -8.87 40.50 -17.09
C PHE A 204 -8.81 39.43 -16.00
N LYS A 205 -8.37 38.22 -16.36
CA LYS A 205 -8.19 37.07 -15.44
C LYS A 205 -7.35 37.47 -14.21
N ALA A 206 -6.25 38.18 -14.42
CA ALA A 206 -5.39 38.67 -13.34
C ALA A 206 -6.11 39.64 -12.39
N GLN A 207 -7.00 40.50 -12.89
CA GLN A 207 -7.75 41.44 -12.05
C GLN A 207 -8.87 40.73 -11.28
N LEU A 208 -9.49 39.69 -11.86
CA LEU A 208 -10.40 38.83 -11.10
C LEU A 208 -9.64 38.06 -10.01
N ALA A 209 -8.48 37.49 -10.32
CA ALA A 209 -7.64 36.76 -9.37
C ALA A 209 -7.26 37.63 -8.16
N GLN A 210 -6.86 38.88 -8.41
CA GLN A 210 -6.58 39.84 -7.34
C GLN A 210 -7.83 40.11 -6.47
N TRP A 211 -8.98 40.30 -7.11
CA TRP A 211 -10.23 40.55 -6.39
C TRP A 211 -10.67 39.35 -5.54
N ILE A 212 -10.45 38.11 -5.99
CA ILE A 212 -10.73 36.89 -5.22
C ILE A 212 -9.88 36.84 -3.94
N ILE A 213 -8.60 37.23 -4.02
CA ILE A 213 -7.70 37.26 -2.86
C ILE A 213 -8.13 38.32 -1.84
N GLU A 214 -8.59 39.47 -2.33
CA GLU A 214 -9.12 40.54 -1.48
C GLU A 214 -10.49 40.20 -0.87
N ASN A 215 -11.18 39.18 -1.39
CA ASN A 215 -12.52 38.79 -0.99
C ASN A 215 -12.63 37.26 -0.82
N PRO A 216 -11.82 36.62 0.03
CA PRO A 216 -11.73 35.16 0.12
C PRO A 216 -13.06 34.48 0.50
N GLN A 217 -13.97 35.21 1.16
CA GLN A 217 -15.31 34.75 1.56
C GLN A 217 -16.22 34.35 0.40
N ILE A 218 -15.85 34.67 -0.84
CA ILE A 218 -16.64 34.32 -2.03
C ILE A 218 -16.36 32.91 -2.55
N ILE A 219 -15.29 32.25 -2.06
CA ILE A 219 -15.04 30.84 -2.31
C ILE A 219 -15.67 30.07 -1.14
N ILE A 220 -16.80 29.43 -1.39
CA ILE A 220 -17.67 28.85 -0.37
C ILE A 220 -17.80 27.33 -0.53
N ASP A 221 -18.21 26.63 0.52
CA ASP A 221 -18.57 25.21 0.46
C ASP A 221 -20.01 25.00 -0.04
N GLN A 222 -20.47 23.75 -0.04
CA GLN A 222 -21.82 23.40 -0.48
C GLN A 222 -22.92 23.95 0.45
N GLN A 223 -22.57 24.36 1.67
CA GLN A 223 -23.45 24.91 2.69
C GLN A 223 -23.40 26.45 2.72
N GLY A 224 -22.56 27.08 1.88
CA GLY A 224 -22.42 28.52 1.77
C GLY A 224 -21.42 29.15 2.74
N SER A 225 -20.63 28.36 3.47
CA SER A 225 -19.58 28.85 4.36
C SER A 225 -18.26 29.06 3.62
N PRO A 226 -17.42 30.04 3.97
CA PRO A 226 -16.12 30.22 3.32
C PRO A 226 -15.23 28.98 3.41
N LEU A 227 -14.68 28.54 2.27
CA LEU A 227 -13.69 27.47 2.21
C LEU A 227 -12.34 27.98 2.71
N THR A 228 -11.81 27.32 3.74
CA THR A 228 -10.49 27.57 4.31
C THR A 228 -9.61 26.32 4.25
N LYS A 229 -8.29 26.54 4.26
CA LYS A 229 -7.31 25.49 4.47
C LYS A 229 -7.39 24.97 5.91
N ASN A 230 -6.77 23.84 6.21
CA ASN A 230 -6.81 23.21 7.54
C ASN A 230 -6.22 24.10 8.66
N ASN A 231 -5.37 25.07 8.32
CA ASN A 231 -4.81 26.06 9.25
C ASN A 231 -5.69 27.33 9.40
N GLY A 232 -6.90 27.35 8.81
CA GLY A 232 -7.83 28.49 8.87
C GLY A 232 -7.55 29.59 7.84
N GLU A 233 -6.49 29.48 7.04
CA GLU A 233 -6.21 30.45 5.98
C GLU A 233 -7.22 30.38 4.83
N ALA A 234 -7.39 31.51 4.13
CA ALA A 234 -8.09 31.54 2.86
C ALA A 234 -7.53 30.49 1.89
N TRP A 235 -8.40 29.85 1.12
CA TRP A 235 -7.99 28.79 0.20
C TRP A 235 -6.93 29.26 -0.81
N TYR A 236 -7.14 30.44 -1.39
CA TYR A 236 -6.20 31.08 -2.29
C TYR A 236 -5.58 32.33 -1.66
N THR A 237 -4.26 32.35 -1.58
CA THR A 237 -3.47 33.47 -1.09
C THR A 237 -2.55 34.06 -2.17
N ASP A 238 -2.49 33.42 -3.33
CA ASP A 238 -1.62 33.80 -4.45
C ASP A 238 -2.40 33.98 -5.75
N LYS A 239 -2.11 35.10 -6.42
CA LYS A 239 -2.77 35.53 -7.66
C LYS A 239 -2.36 34.67 -8.85
N ASN A 240 -1.12 34.18 -8.86
CA ASN A 240 -0.61 33.38 -9.96
C ASN A 240 -1.30 32.01 -9.97
N THR A 241 -1.55 31.43 -8.80
CA THR A 241 -2.32 30.19 -8.65
C THR A 241 -3.72 30.31 -9.26
N ILE A 242 -4.48 31.34 -8.90
CA ILE A 242 -5.82 31.57 -9.46
C ILE A 242 -5.75 31.85 -10.97
N SER A 243 -4.78 32.66 -11.40
CA SER A 243 -4.61 32.98 -12.82
C SER A 243 -4.28 31.72 -13.64
N GLY A 244 -3.46 30.81 -13.10
CA GLY A 244 -3.13 29.53 -13.70
C GLY A 244 -4.36 28.62 -13.86
N ILE A 245 -5.21 28.53 -12.83
CA ILE A 245 -6.50 27.83 -12.91
C ILE A 245 -7.33 28.38 -14.07
N LEU A 246 -7.44 29.71 -14.16
CA LEU A 246 -8.22 30.36 -15.19
C LEU A 246 -7.59 30.24 -16.58
N VAL A 247 -6.29 30.02 -16.73
CA VAL A 247 -5.64 29.82 -18.05
C VAL A 247 -5.90 28.43 -18.60
N GLY A 248 -5.99 27.41 -17.73
CA GLY A 248 -6.33 26.04 -18.10
C GLY A 248 -7.82 25.78 -18.36
N TYR A 249 -8.65 26.84 -18.32
CA TYR A 249 -10.08 26.87 -18.62
C TYR A 249 -10.38 27.89 -19.72
#